data_AF-A0A178IR76-F1
#
_entry.id   AF-A0A178IR76-F1
#
_cell.length_a   1.000
_cell.length_b   1.000
_cell.length_c   1.000
_cell.angle_alpha   90.00
_cell.angle_beta   90.00
_cell.angle_gamma   90.00
#
_symmetry.space_group_name_H-M   'P 1'
#
loop_
_entity.id
_entity.type
_entity.pdbx_description
1 polymer ?
#
loop_
_entity_poly.entity_id
_entity_poly.type
_entity_poly.pdbx_seq_one_letter_code
_entity_poly.pdbx_strand_id
1 'polypeptide(L)'
;MTDSAFHVFTVRGRPVEFRPSQFGGGLFAVERGAFPASPTGYRSLAGHFPQFGPGNPEDLSVDFLESLAEAYDKDRGALRTRLHRIARGGDFISISMAAVEALDHGFFAPPEEHIALWQEAYRLFCLIDTLPRFQPQPYSAAWTPEYCAKALAEQRALLRFVRQLATGSFPPAPHKLFGAKAYLSLPPKPEGEPGFILPGIASEFAFDLSTPTDSDDGETDDAEATGAAGEDAGAPRDRGGHAQPPQATLAVQLNLFQ
;
A
#
# COMPACT_ATOMS: atom_id res chain seq x y z
N MET A 1 21.81 -31.43 -2.32
CA MET A 1 20.63 -30.57 -2.10
C MET A 1 20.09 -31.00 -0.75
N THR A 2 20.50 -30.31 0.31
CA THR A 2 19.97 -30.56 1.66
C THR A 2 18.51 -30.18 1.64
N ASP A 3 17.63 -31.11 2.07
CA ASP A 3 16.25 -30.81 2.42
C ASP A 3 16.28 -29.65 3.42
N SER A 4 16.09 -28.43 2.93
CA SER A 4 15.83 -27.27 3.76
C SER A 4 14.46 -27.55 4.39
N ALA A 5 14.46 -28.10 5.60
CA ALA A 5 13.24 -28.29 6.37
C ALA A 5 12.48 -26.97 6.37
N PHE A 6 11.35 -26.92 5.67
CA PHE A 6 10.48 -25.76 5.65
C PHE A 6 9.90 -25.61 7.06
N HIS A 7 10.14 -24.47 7.69
CA HIS A 7 9.60 -24.20 9.02
C HIS A 7 8.29 -23.46 8.86
N VAL A 8 7.20 -24.08 9.32
CA VAL A 8 5.86 -23.50 9.26
C VAL A 8 5.51 -22.95 10.63
N PHE A 9 5.27 -21.65 10.68
CA PHE A 9 4.76 -20.93 11.84
C PHE A 9 3.24 -20.80 11.74
N THR A 10 2.57 -20.62 12.87
CA THR A 10 1.16 -20.21 12.89
C THR A 10 1.09 -18.77 13.38
N VAL A 11 0.63 -17.86 12.55
CA VAL A 11 0.42 -16.44 12.91
C VAL A 11 -1.07 -16.17 12.77
N ARG A 12 -1.72 -15.75 13.87
CA ARG A 12 -3.18 -15.53 13.93
C ARG A 12 -4.01 -16.68 13.34
N GLY A 13 -3.64 -17.90 13.71
CA GLY A 13 -4.35 -19.13 13.29
C GLY A 13 -4.10 -19.54 11.84
N ARG A 14 -3.10 -18.97 11.15
CA ARG A 14 -2.78 -19.30 9.76
C ARG A 14 -1.34 -19.80 9.59
N PRO A 15 -1.13 -20.86 8.79
CA PRO A 15 0.20 -21.37 8.52
C PRO A 15 0.98 -20.40 7.62
N VAL A 16 2.24 -20.18 7.99
CA VAL A 16 3.19 -19.29 7.32
C VAL A 16 4.51 -20.02 7.19
N GLU A 17 5.00 -20.15 5.97
CA GLU A 17 6.29 -20.79 5.72
C GLU A 17 7.42 -19.77 5.81
N PHE A 18 8.42 -20.07 6.62
CA PHE A 18 9.70 -19.37 6.57
C PHE A 18 10.63 -20.04 5.57
N ARG A 19 11.14 -19.24 4.63
CA ARG A 19 12.19 -19.66 3.69
C ARG A 19 13.47 -18.89 4.00
N PRO A 20 14.54 -19.57 4.46
CA PRO A 20 15.84 -18.96 4.62
C PRO A 20 16.35 -18.40 3.28
N SER A 21 17.10 -17.30 3.34
CA SER A 21 17.79 -16.73 2.18
C SER A 21 19.06 -16.02 2.64
N GLN A 22 19.99 -15.72 1.73
CA GLN A 22 21.21 -14.96 2.05
C GLN A 22 20.97 -13.59 2.70
N PHE A 23 19.74 -13.08 2.62
CA PHE A 23 19.28 -11.84 3.25
C PHE A 23 18.37 -12.14 4.45
N GLY A 24 18.73 -13.06 5.34
CA GLY A 24 17.92 -13.44 6.50
C GLY A 24 16.73 -14.36 6.18
N GLY A 25 16.01 -14.15 5.08
CA GLY A 25 14.88 -15.00 4.68
C GLY A 25 13.58 -14.23 4.53
N GLY A 26 12.48 -14.96 4.40
CA GLY A 26 11.16 -14.36 4.29
C GLY A 26 10.04 -15.28 4.69
N LEU A 27 8.90 -14.67 4.99
CA LEU A 27 7.66 -15.33 5.32
C LEU A 27 6.78 -15.43 4.07
N PHE A 28 6.23 -16.61 3.83
CA PHE A 28 5.43 -16.94 2.66
C PHE A 28 4.08 -17.51 3.10
N ALA A 29 2.99 -16.99 2.54
CA ALA A 29 1.69 -17.62 2.67
C ALA A 29 1.71 -18.99 1.97
N VAL A 30 1.14 -20.01 2.62
CA VAL A 30 1.07 -21.37 2.04
C VAL A 30 -0.29 -21.70 1.45
N GLU A 31 -1.31 -20.92 1.79
CA GLU A 31 -2.67 -21.07 1.31
C GLU A 31 -3.34 -19.70 1.18
N ARG A 32 -4.36 -19.62 0.33
CA ARG A 32 -5.15 -18.41 0.15
C ARG A 32 -5.85 -18.00 1.43
N GLY A 33 -5.74 -16.72 1.79
CA GLY A 33 -6.42 -16.14 2.93
C GLY A 33 -5.69 -14.92 3.49
N ALA A 34 -6.13 -14.47 4.65
CA ALA A 34 -5.52 -13.35 5.33
C ALA A 34 -4.07 -13.71 5.72
N PHE A 35 -3.13 -12.88 5.28
CA PHE A 35 -1.73 -13.01 5.67
C PHE A 35 -1.31 -11.73 6.40
N PRO A 36 -0.87 -11.83 7.66
CA PRO A 36 -0.71 -10.67 8.52
C PRO A 36 0.47 -9.77 8.13
N ALA A 37 1.29 -10.12 7.15
CA ALA A 37 2.60 -9.49 7.01
C ALA A 37 2.82 -8.77 5.65
N SER A 38 2.03 -9.07 4.61
CA SER A 38 2.23 -8.48 3.28
C SER A 38 1.05 -8.74 2.32
N PRO A 39 0.74 -7.78 1.41
CA PRO A 39 -0.26 -7.96 0.35
C PRO A 39 0.21 -8.86 -0.79
N THR A 40 1.49 -9.27 -0.81
CA THR A 40 2.00 -10.22 -1.80
C THR A 40 2.05 -11.64 -1.25
N GLY A 41 1.60 -11.88 -0.02
CA GLY A 41 1.83 -13.14 0.68
C GLY A 41 3.32 -13.42 0.91
N TYR A 42 4.21 -12.47 0.63
CA TYR A 42 5.64 -12.53 0.87
C TYR A 42 6.09 -11.33 1.69
N ARG A 43 6.76 -11.58 2.82
CA ARG A 43 7.43 -10.54 3.61
C ARG A 43 8.91 -10.86 3.77
N SER A 44 9.76 -9.95 3.29
CA SER A 44 11.19 -10.03 3.53
C SER A 44 11.50 -9.75 5.00
N LEU A 45 12.43 -10.52 5.56
CA LEU A 45 12.96 -10.30 6.91
C LEU A 45 14.41 -9.77 6.88
N ALA A 46 14.89 -9.29 5.73
CA ALA A 46 16.28 -8.85 5.56
C ALA A 46 16.74 -7.76 6.51
N GLY A 47 15.83 -6.91 7.02
CA GLY A 47 16.16 -5.89 8.03
C GLY A 47 16.07 -6.39 9.48
N HIS A 48 15.63 -7.63 9.72
CA HIS A 48 15.39 -8.17 11.05
C HIS A 48 16.45 -9.19 11.49
N PHE A 49 17.26 -9.71 10.55
CA PHE A 49 18.38 -10.58 10.84
C PHE A 49 19.71 -9.82 10.73
N PRO A 50 20.78 -10.29 11.41
CA PRO A 50 22.13 -9.77 11.22
C PRO A 50 22.49 -9.71 9.74
N GLN A 51 23.19 -8.64 9.33
CA GLN A 51 23.61 -8.49 7.94
C GLN A 51 24.53 -9.66 7.58
N PHE A 52 24.09 -10.48 6.63
CA PHE A 52 24.81 -11.60 6.00
C PHE A 52 24.74 -12.96 6.75
N GLY A 53 23.73 -13.75 6.37
CA GLY A 53 23.56 -15.15 6.73
C GLY A 53 22.14 -15.65 6.40
N PRO A 54 21.93 -16.95 6.12
CA PRO A 54 20.60 -17.52 6.16
C PRO A 54 20.04 -17.34 7.58
N GLY A 55 18.90 -16.67 7.72
CA GLY A 55 18.25 -16.53 9.03
C GLY A 55 17.85 -17.89 9.56
N ASN A 56 17.97 -18.07 10.87
CA ASN A 56 17.58 -19.29 11.53
C ASN A 56 16.09 -19.16 11.91
N PRO A 57 15.22 -20.13 11.55
CA PRO A 57 13.83 -20.12 12.01
C PRO A 57 13.71 -20.06 13.55
N GLU A 58 14.70 -20.56 14.30
CA GLU A 58 14.70 -20.50 15.77
C GLU A 58 14.80 -19.06 16.32
N ASP A 59 15.27 -18.11 15.52
CA ASP A 59 15.32 -16.69 15.90
C ASP A 59 13.94 -16.01 15.79
N LEU A 60 12.95 -16.67 15.17
CA LEU A 60 11.59 -16.14 15.01
C LEU A 60 10.73 -16.53 16.20
N SER A 61 10.46 -15.57 17.08
CA SER A 61 9.49 -15.75 18.16
C SER A 61 8.05 -15.48 17.68
N VAL A 62 7.08 -16.07 18.38
CA VAL A 62 5.65 -15.78 18.17
C VAL A 62 5.38 -14.28 18.36
N ASP A 63 5.92 -13.68 19.42
CA ASP A 63 5.76 -12.25 19.70
C ASP A 63 6.30 -11.36 18.57
N PHE A 64 7.42 -11.75 17.97
CA PHE A 64 7.95 -11.04 16.81
C PHE A 64 6.96 -11.11 15.64
N LEU A 65 6.48 -12.31 15.29
CA LEU A 65 5.54 -12.49 14.18
C LEU A 65 4.21 -11.75 14.42
N GLU A 66 3.71 -11.72 15.65
CA GLU A 66 2.52 -10.93 16.01
C GLU A 66 2.79 -9.42 15.94
N SER A 67 3.96 -8.93 16.34
CA SER A 67 4.31 -7.51 16.17
C SER A 67 4.35 -7.07 14.71
N LEU A 68 4.79 -7.97 13.80
CA LEU A 68 4.74 -7.72 12.37
C LEU A 68 3.30 -7.67 11.86
N ALA A 69 2.44 -8.52 12.40
CA ALA A 69 1.01 -8.55 12.09
C ALA A 69 0.32 -7.24 12.48
N GLU A 70 0.59 -6.75 13.69
CA GLU A 70 0.03 -5.50 14.20
C GLU A 70 0.48 -4.28 13.37
N ALA A 71 1.76 -4.23 12.99
CA ALA A 71 2.28 -3.16 12.14
C ALA A 71 1.53 -3.09 10.80
N TYR A 72 1.27 -4.24 10.19
CA TYR A 72 0.56 -4.31 8.92
C TYR A 72 -0.93 -3.94 9.05
N ASP A 73 -1.60 -4.33 10.14
CA ASP A 73 -2.98 -3.89 10.41
C ASP A 73 -3.06 -2.36 10.53
N LYS A 74 -2.09 -1.75 11.21
CA LYS A 74 -1.99 -0.29 11.34
C LYS A 74 -1.82 0.36 9.96
N ASP A 75 -0.96 -0.20 9.11
CA ASP A 75 -0.76 0.28 7.74
C ASP A 75 -2.05 0.16 6.90
N ARG A 76 -2.81 -0.94 7.04
CA ARG A 76 -4.11 -1.09 6.38
C ARG A 76 -5.16 -0.09 6.89
N GLY A 77 -5.18 0.19 8.19
CA GLY A 77 -6.04 1.23 8.77
C GLY A 77 -5.72 2.62 8.21
N ALA A 78 -4.44 2.93 8.05
CA ALA A 78 -3.99 4.17 7.42
C ALA A 78 -4.37 4.24 5.93
N LEU A 79 -4.26 3.13 5.20
CA LEU A 79 -4.67 3.01 3.80
C LEU A 79 -6.14 3.42 3.63
N ARG A 80 -7.06 2.85 4.42
CA ARG A 80 -8.50 3.18 4.33
C ARG A 80 -8.77 4.68 4.50
N THR A 81 -8.12 5.31 5.47
CA THR A 81 -8.22 6.77 5.69
C THR A 81 -7.72 7.55 4.47
N ARG A 82 -6.64 7.09 3.84
CA ARG A 82 -6.08 7.70 2.62
C ARG A 82 -7.01 7.55 1.41
N LEU A 83 -7.66 6.38 1.23
CA LEU A 83 -8.59 6.14 0.12
C LEU A 83 -9.72 7.17 0.09
N HIS A 84 -10.34 7.44 1.24
CA HIS A 84 -11.42 8.43 1.33
C HIS A 84 -10.96 9.85 1.02
N ARG A 85 -9.73 10.23 1.41
CA ARG A 85 -9.17 11.55 1.10
C ARG A 85 -8.91 11.71 -0.39
N ILE A 86 -8.32 10.69 -1.02
CA ILE A 86 -8.00 10.70 -2.45
C ILE A 86 -9.27 10.77 -3.30
N ALA A 87 -10.35 10.08 -2.91
CA ALA A 87 -11.64 10.13 -3.61
C ALA A 87 -12.24 11.55 -3.69
N ARG A 88 -11.87 12.46 -2.78
CA ARG A 88 -12.40 13.84 -2.72
C ARG A 88 -11.64 14.83 -3.58
N GLY A 89 -10.34 14.61 -3.82
CA GLY A 89 -9.51 15.63 -4.48
C GLY A 89 -8.21 15.14 -5.11
N GLY A 90 -8.04 13.83 -5.30
CA GLY A 90 -6.88 13.28 -6.00
C GLY A 90 -6.93 13.52 -7.51
N ASP A 91 -5.77 13.42 -8.17
CA ASP A 91 -5.68 13.34 -9.63
C ASP A 91 -5.79 11.88 -10.11
N PHE A 92 -5.72 11.66 -11.43
CA PHE A 92 -5.76 10.32 -12.04
C PHE A 92 -4.69 9.38 -11.48
N ILE A 93 -3.45 9.87 -11.27
CA ILE A 93 -2.35 9.03 -10.82
C ILE A 93 -2.62 8.57 -9.38
N SER A 94 -2.96 9.51 -8.50
CA SER A 94 -3.22 9.26 -7.08
C SER A 94 -4.39 8.30 -6.90
N ILE A 95 -5.51 8.53 -7.59
CA ILE A 95 -6.69 7.66 -7.49
C ILE A 95 -6.44 6.27 -8.08
N SER A 96 -5.68 6.17 -9.17
CA SER A 96 -5.31 4.88 -9.78
C SER A 96 -4.40 4.06 -8.87
N MET A 97 -3.38 4.69 -8.29
CA MET A 97 -2.47 4.02 -7.36
C MET A 97 -3.22 3.53 -6.12
N ALA A 98 -4.09 4.38 -5.55
CA ALA A 98 -4.92 4.04 -4.41
C ALA A 98 -5.88 2.88 -4.69
N ALA A 99 -6.51 2.85 -5.86
CA ALA A 99 -7.42 1.77 -6.27
C ALA A 99 -6.69 0.42 -6.41
N VAL A 100 -5.50 0.43 -7.04
CA VAL A 100 -4.65 -0.76 -7.18
C VAL A 100 -4.17 -1.26 -5.82
N GLU A 101 -3.71 -0.35 -4.96
CA GLU A 101 -3.23 -0.69 -3.63
C GLU A 101 -4.35 -1.29 -2.76
N ALA A 102 -5.54 -0.69 -2.77
CA ALA A 102 -6.71 -1.25 -2.08
C ALA A 102 -7.05 -2.66 -2.58
N LEU A 103 -7.01 -2.87 -3.90
CA LEU A 103 -7.26 -4.17 -4.50
C LEU A 103 -6.22 -5.22 -4.09
N ASP A 104 -4.92 -4.88 -4.18
CA ASP A 104 -3.83 -5.78 -3.80
C ASP A 104 -3.85 -6.11 -2.31
N HIS A 105 -4.10 -5.12 -1.43
CA HIS A 105 -4.21 -5.35 0.01
C HIS A 105 -5.42 -6.23 0.38
N GLY A 106 -6.51 -6.16 -0.37
CA GLY A 106 -7.70 -6.98 -0.10
C GLY A 106 -7.43 -8.49 -0.21
N PHE A 107 -6.50 -8.94 -1.07
CA PHE A 107 -6.23 -10.38 -1.21
C PHE A 107 -5.72 -11.05 0.06
N PHE A 108 -4.98 -10.33 0.89
CA PHE A 108 -4.40 -10.88 2.12
C PHE A 108 -4.93 -10.21 3.39
N ALA A 109 -6.05 -9.50 3.29
CA ALA A 109 -6.73 -8.92 4.43
C ALA A 109 -7.68 -9.94 5.11
N PRO A 110 -8.01 -9.76 6.40
CA PRO A 110 -9.08 -10.47 7.08
C PRO A 110 -10.45 -10.34 6.37
N PRO A 111 -11.40 -11.28 6.58
CA PRO A 111 -12.70 -11.26 5.89
C PRO A 111 -13.50 -9.97 6.05
N GLU A 112 -13.50 -9.35 7.21
CA GLU A 112 -14.18 -8.08 7.45
C GLU A 112 -13.54 -6.91 6.68
N GLU A 113 -12.24 -6.99 6.42
CA GLU A 113 -11.46 -5.93 5.77
C GLU A 113 -11.34 -6.13 4.26
N HIS A 114 -11.24 -7.37 3.76
CA HIS A 114 -11.02 -7.61 2.33
C HIS A 114 -12.17 -7.11 1.46
N ILE A 115 -13.40 -7.23 1.95
CA ILE A 115 -14.62 -6.83 1.28
C ILE A 115 -14.63 -5.31 1.24
N ALA A 116 -14.34 -4.66 2.38
CA ALA A 116 -14.27 -3.21 2.46
C ALA A 116 -13.22 -2.66 1.47
N LEU A 117 -12.01 -3.23 1.44
CA LEU A 117 -10.95 -2.80 0.53
C LEU A 117 -11.31 -3.01 -0.95
N TRP A 118 -11.88 -4.16 -1.32
CA TRP A 118 -12.31 -4.41 -2.69
C TRP A 118 -13.50 -3.54 -3.11
N GLN A 119 -14.42 -3.24 -2.21
CA GLN A 119 -15.51 -2.30 -2.45
C GLN A 119 -15.00 -0.87 -2.63
N GLU A 120 -14.00 -0.43 -1.86
CA GLU A 120 -13.36 0.87 -2.06
C GLU A 120 -12.59 0.91 -3.39
N ALA A 121 -11.82 -0.13 -3.72
CA ALA A 121 -11.15 -0.25 -5.00
C ALA A 121 -12.15 -0.14 -6.16
N TYR A 122 -13.27 -0.86 -6.08
CA TYR A 122 -14.37 -0.77 -7.05
C TYR A 122 -14.88 0.67 -7.20
N ARG A 123 -15.16 1.36 -6.09
CA ARG A 123 -15.64 2.76 -6.11
C ARG A 123 -14.63 3.66 -6.83
N LEU A 124 -13.35 3.57 -6.49
CA LEU A 124 -12.30 4.39 -7.11
C LEU A 124 -12.17 4.10 -8.61
N PHE A 125 -12.20 2.83 -9.03
CA PHE A 125 -12.21 2.49 -10.46
C PHE A 125 -13.45 3.03 -11.18
N CYS A 126 -14.62 3.03 -10.52
CA CYS A 126 -15.82 3.65 -11.07
C CYS A 126 -15.68 5.17 -11.20
N LEU A 127 -15.04 5.86 -10.26
CA LEU A 127 -14.77 7.30 -10.36
C LEU A 127 -13.88 7.60 -11.58
N ILE A 128 -12.82 6.81 -11.80
CA ILE A 128 -11.96 6.91 -12.99
C ILE A 128 -12.77 6.69 -14.27
N ASP A 129 -13.62 5.67 -14.30
CA ASP A 129 -14.37 5.30 -15.51
C ASP A 129 -15.47 6.32 -15.88
N THR A 130 -16.04 6.99 -14.88
CA THR A 130 -17.25 7.82 -15.05
C THR A 130 -17.01 9.33 -15.01
N LEU A 131 -16.03 9.81 -14.24
CA LEU A 131 -15.82 11.25 -14.04
C LEU A 131 -14.60 11.74 -14.82
N PRO A 132 -14.76 12.68 -15.78
CA PRO A 132 -13.66 13.19 -16.60
C PRO A 132 -12.48 13.78 -15.82
N ARG A 133 -12.72 14.33 -14.62
CA ARG A 133 -11.66 14.90 -13.77
C ARG A 133 -10.66 13.86 -13.27
N PHE A 134 -11.08 12.60 -13.17
CA PHE A 134 -10.23 11.48 -12.76
C PHE A 134 -9.73 10.67 -13.95
N GLN A 135 -9.90 11.16 -15.18
CA GLN A 135 -9.36 10.51 -16.38
C GLN A 135 -8.02 11.14 -16.77
N PRO A 136 -7.10 10.36 -17.35
CA PRO A 136 -5.83 10.90 -17.82
C PRO A 136 -6.07 11.89 -18.96
N GLN A 137 -5.41 13.04 -18.91
CA GLN A 137 -5.45 14.06 -19.96
C GLN A 137 -4.09 14.21 -20.62
N PRO A 138 -4.03 14.55 -21.92
CA PRO A 138 -2.77 14.80 -22.58
C PRO A 138 -2.26 16.20 -22.25
N TYR A 139 -1.37 16.31 -21.27
CA TYR A 139 -0.80 17.59 -20.83
C TYR A 139 0.73 17.69 -20.94
N SER A 140 1.41 16.61 -21.36
CA SER A 140 2.87 16.61 -21.52
C SER A 140 3.33 15.59 -22.56
N ALA A 141 4.60 15.65 -22.96
CA ALA A 141 5.20 14.69 -23.90
C ALA A 141 5.14 13.23 -23.42
N ALA A 142 5.09 13.00 -22.11
CA ALA A 142 4.94 11.66 -21.53
C ALA A 142 3.47 11.18 -21.52
N TRP A 143 2.51 12.11 -21.54
CA TRP A 143 1.07 11.83 -21.58
C TRP A 143 0.52 12.12 -22.97
N THR A 144 0.89 11.29 -23.94
CA THR A 144 0.30 11.38 -25.28
C THR A 144 -1.16 10.87 -25.25
N PRO A 145 -2.01 11.25 -26.22
CA PRO A 145 -3.38 10.72 -26.32
C PRO A 145 -3.44 9.19 -26.32
N GLU A 146 -2.50 8.52 -27.00
CA GLU A 146 -2.40 7.06 -27.04
C GLU A 146 -2.08 6.49 -25.66
N TYR A 147 -1.17 7.13 -24.92
CA TYR A 147 -0.83 6.71 -23.57
C TYR A 147 -2.00 6.91 -22.59
N CYS A 148 -2.70 8.03 -22.66
CA CYS A 148 -3.92 8.28 -21.88
C CYS A 148 -4.98 7.21 -22.14
N ALA A 149 -5.23 6.88 -23.41
CA ALA A 149 -6.18 5.85 -23.80
C ALA A 149 -5.80 4.47 -23.27
N LYS A 150 -4.50 4.11 -23.36
CA LYS A 150 -3.97 2.85 -22.80
C LYS A 150 -4.12 2.81 -21.28
N ALA A 151 -3.74 3.88 -20.58
CA ALA A 151 -3.84 3.96 -19.13
C ALA A 151 -5.29 3.81 -18.66
N LEU A 152 -6.25 4.47 -19.32
CA LEU A 152 -7.68 4.32 -19.00
C LEU A 152 -8.20 2.90 -19.30
N ALA A 153 -7.77 2.30 -20.41
CA ALA A 153 -8.13 0.92 -20.75
C ALA A 153 -7.64 -0.09 -19.70
N GLU A 154 -6.45 0.13 -19.13
CA GLU A 154 -5.92 -0.69 -18.03
C GLU A 154 -6.77 -0.56 -16.76
N GLN A 155 -7.20 0.66 -16.38
CA GLN A 155 -8.09 0.83 -15.23
C GLN A 155 -9.45 0.17 -15.45
N ARG A 156 -9.99 0.23 -16.67
CA ARG A 156 -11.23 -0.49 -17.04
C ARG A 156 -11.09 -2.00 -16.99
N ALA A 157 -9.90 -2.53 -17.31
CA ALA A 157 -9.62 -3.96 -17.17
C ALA A 157 -9.60 -4.38 -15.69
N LEU A 158 -9.01 -3.56 -14.82
CA LEU A 158 -9.05 -3.76 -13.37
C LEU A 158 -10.48 -3.67 -12.82
N LEU A 159 -11.29 -2.71 -13.27
CA LEU A 159 -12.71 -2.64 -12.90
C LEU A 159 -13.49 -3.92 -13.26
N ARG A 160 -13.27 -4.45 -14.47
CA ARG A 160 -13.87 -5.74 -14.88
C ARG A 160 -13.39 -6.90 -14.00
N PHE A 161 -12.11 -6.92 -13.67
CA PHE A 161 -11.53 -7.92 -12.78
C PHE A 161 -12.19 -7.87 -11.39
N VAL A 162 -12.33 -6.69 -10.78
CA VAL A 162 -13.01 -6.53 -9.48
C VAL A 162 -14.48 -6.97 -9.56
N ARG A 163 -15.19 -6.70 -10.67
CA ARG A 163 -16.55 -7.20 -10.88
C ARG A 163 -16.62 -8.74 -10.94
N GLN A 164 -15.59 -9.40 -11.47
CA GLN A 164 -15.51 -10.86 -11.47
C GLN A 164 -15.23 -11.40 -10.06
N LEU A 165 -14.35 -10.75 -9.29
CA LEU A 165 -14.11 -11.12 -7.89
C LEU A 165 -15.39 -11.04 -7.06
N ALA A 166 -16.22 -10.02 -7.30
CA ALA A 166 -17.50 -9.84 -6.62
C ALA A 166 -18.46 -11.03 -6.81
N THR A 167 -18.38 -11.75 -7.93
CA THR A 167 -19.18 -12.96 -8.17
C THR A 167 -18.54 -14.23 -7.61
N GLY A 168 -17.45 -14.14 -6.85
CA GLY A 168 -16.65 -15.28 -6.39
C GLY A 168 -15.78 -15.90 -7.49
N SER A 169 -15.61 -15.23 -8.65
CA SER A 169 -14.77 -15.71 -9.74
C SER A 169 -13.38 -15.09 -9.68
N PHE A 170 -12.34 -15.92 -9.63
CA PHE A 170 -10.94 -15.50 -9.47
C PHE A 170 -10.11 -15.83 -10.73
N PRO A 171 -10.24 -15.03 -11.81
CA PRO A 171 -9.51 -15.24 -13.06
C PRO A 171 -8.03 -14.89 -12.90
N PRO A 172 -7.18 -15.17 -13.91
CA PRO A 172 -5.77 -14.78 -13.88
C PRO A 172 -5.59 -13.29 -13.59
N ALA A 173 -4.66 -12.97 -12.68
CA ALA A 173 -4.40 -11.60 -12.28
C ALA A 173 -3.86 -10.74 -13.43
N PRO A 174 -4.42 -9.53 -13.66
CA PRO A 174 -3.82 -8.52 -14.50
C PRO A 174 -2.36 -8.23 -14.12
N HIS A 175 -1.55 -7.84 -15.11
CA HIS A 175 -0.10 -7.70 -14.93
C HIS A 175 0.32 -6.73 -13.80
N LYS A 176 -0.51 -5.72 -13.47
CA LYS A 176 -0.25 -4.72 -12.44
C LYS A 176 -0.52 -5.17 -11.00
N LEU A 177 -1.22 -6.29 -10.81
CA LEU A 177 -1.60 -6.77 -9.48
C LEU A 177 -0.61 -7.82 -9.00
N PHE A 178 0.45 -7.36 -8.32
CA PHE A 178 1.46 -8.26 -7.79
C PHE A 178 0.88 -9.08 -6.62
N GLY A 179 0.04 -8.47 -5.78
CA GLY A 179 -0.65 -9.15 -4.70
C GLY A 179 -1.56 -10.26 -5.20
N ALA A 180 -2.41 -9.94 -6.18
CA ALA A 180 -3.30 -10.91 -6.80
C ALA A 180 -2.56 -12.11 -7.40
N LYS A 181 -1.43 -11.90 -8.10
CA LYS A 181 -0.65 -13.01 -8.70
C LYS A 181 -0.18 -13.99 -7.64
N ALA A 182 0.39 -13.48 -6.55
CA ALA A 182 0.87 -14.33 -5.47
C ALA A 182 -0.30 -15.09 -4.81
N TYR A 183 -1.40 -14.40 -4.49
CA TYR A 183 -2.59 -15.03 -3.93
C TYR A 183 -3.14 -16.15 -4.82
N LEU A 184 -3.31 -15.87 -6.12
CA LEU A 184 -3.88 -16.82 -7.06
C LEU A 184 -2.96 -18.02 -7.34
N SER A 185 -1.65 -17.89 -7.10
CA SER A 185 -0.71 -19.01 -7.20
C SER A 185 -0.82 -20.01 -6.04
N LEU A 186 -1.43 -19.60 -4.93
CA LEU A 186 -1.67 -20.45 -3.78
C LEU A 186 -2.84 -21.42 -4.02
N PRO A 187 -2.86 -22.58 -3.36
CA PRO A 187 -3.97 -23.52 -3.43
C PRO A 187 -5.32 -22.84 -3.11
N PRO A 188 -6.39 -23.14 -3.87
CA PRO A 188 -7.72 -22.62 -3.60
C PRO A 188 -8.24 -23.12 -2.25
N LYS A 189 -9.09 -22.31 -1.61
CA LYS A 189 -9.78 -22.73 -0.39
C LYS A 189 -10.75 -23.89 -0.65
N PRO A 190 -10.83 -24.91 0.22
CA PRO A 190 -11.77 -26.03 0.07
C PRO A 190 -13.23 -25.58 -0.06
N GLU A 191 -13.62 -24.55 0.70
CA GLU A 191 -14.96 -23.96 0.74
C GLU A 191 -15.26 -22.99 -0.42
N GLY A 192 -14.28 -22.75 -1.31
CA GLY A 192 -14.38 -21.78 -2.39
C GLY A 192 -13.97 -20.37 -1.97
N GLU A 193 -13.93 -19.47 -2.96
CA GLU A 193 -13.55 -18.08 -2.71
C GLU A 193 -14.78 -17.21 -2.39
N PRO A 194 -14.64 -16.22 -1.50
CA PRO A 194 -15.73 -15.35 -1.13
C PRO A 194 -16.08 -14.38 -2.26
N GLY A 195 -17.38 -14.22 -2.52
CA GLY A 195 -17.93 -13.11 -3.31
C GLY A 195 -18.28 -11.91 -2.41
N PHE A 196 -18.66 -10.79 -3.02
CA PHE A 196 -19.08 -9.60 -2.29
C PHE A 196 -20.06 -8.76 -3.09
N ILE A 197 -20.88 -7.98 -2.38
CA ILE A 197 -21.86 -7.09 -3.00
C ILE A 197 -21.13 -5.84 -3.47
N LEU A 198 -21.28 -5.50 -4.74
CA LEU A 198 -20.77 -4.23 -5.27
C LEU A 198 -21.65 -3.09 -4.74
N PRO A 199 -21.07 -2.06 -4.11
CA PRO A 199 -21.85 -0.90 -3.67
C PRO A 199 -22.44 -0.20 -4.90
N GLY A 200 -23.68 0.28 -4.79
CA GLY A 200 -24.21 1.19 -5.79
C GLY A 200 -23.30 2.41 -5.91
N ILE A 201 -23.07 2.89 -7.13
CA ILE A 201 -22.45 4.20 -7.38
C ILE A 201 -23.53 5.24 -7.11
N ALA A 202 -23.98 5.34 -5.86
CA ALA A 202 -24.92 6.39 -5.49
C ALA A 202 -24.24 7.73 -5.80
N SER A 203 -25.01 8.67 -6.33
CA SER A 203 -24.62 10.06 -6.60
C SER A 203 -24.29 10.82 -5.30
N GLU A 204 -23.82 10.16 -4.25
CA GLU A 204 -23.34 10.76 -2.99
C GLU A 204 -22.00 11.48 -3.16
N PHE A 205 -21.42 11.45 -4.36
CA PHE A 205 -20.37 12.36 -4.78
C PHE A 205 -20.91 13.66 -5.41
N ALA A 206 -22.23 13.87 -5.43
CA ALA A 206 -22.83 15.20 -5.52
C ALA A 206 -22.49 15.94 -4.22
N PHE A 207 -21.23 16.33 -4.10
CA PHE A 207 -20.79 17.20 -3.04
C PHE A 207 -21.50 18.53 -3.25
N ASP A 208 -22.44 18.78 -2.33
CA ASP A 208 -22.85 20.09 -1.90
C ASP A 208 -21.56 20.83 -1.51
N LEU A 209 -20.95 21.49 -2.51
CA LEU A 209 -19.93 22.49 -2.28
C LEU A 209 -20.69 23.66 -1.64
N SER A 210 -20.94 23.58 -0.33
CA SER A 210 -21.19 24.78 0.45
C SER A 210 -20.01 25.70 0.14
N THR A 211 -20.30 26.71 -0.66
CA THR A 211 -19.41 27.85 -0.88
C THR A 211 -19.01 28.34 0.52
N PRO A 212 -17.72 28.63 0.77
CA PRO A 212 -17.36 29.23 2.04
C PRO A 212 -17.94 30.65 2.06
N THR A 213 -19.17 30.77 2.55
CA THR A 213 -19.59 31.93 3.34
C THR A 213 -18.91 31.76 4.68
N ASP A 214 -18.01 32.69 4.97
CA ASP A 214 -18.01 33.46 6.21
C ASP A 214 -16.69 34.26 6.21
N SER A 215 -16.78 35.53 5.87
CA SER A 215 -17.11 36.63 6.79
C SER A 215 -15.92 36.95 7.68
N ASP A 216 -15.22 38.00 7.23
CA ASP A 216 -14.79 39.13 8.04
C ASP A 216 -15.28 39.06 9.50
N ASP A 217 -14.35 38.82 10.42
CA ASP A 217 -14.47 39.24 11.82
C ASP A 217 -13.10 39.09 12.54
N GLY A 218 -12.51 40.23 12.90
CA GLY A 218 -11.77 40.38 14.16
C GLY A 218 -10.26 40.21 14.13
N GLU A 219 -9.55 41.18 13.54
CA GLU A 219 -8.14 41.45 13.84
C GLU A 219 -8.04 41.99 15.28
N THR A 220 -7.51 41.20 16.21
CA THR A 220 -7.17 41.65 17.58
C THR A 220 -5.76 42.21 17.60
N ASP A 221 -5.67 43.51 17.92
CA ASP A 221 -4.50 44.17 18.50
C ASP A 221 -4.00 43.42 19.75
N ASP A 222 -2.69 43.22 19.86
CA ASP A 222 -1.91 43.71 21.01
C ASP A 222 -0.42 43.39 20.83
N ALA A 223 0.38 44.45 20.95
CA ALA A 223 1.84 44.45 20.96
C ALA A 223 2.34 45.00 22.30
N GLU A 224 3.33 44.33 22.93
CA GLU A 224 4.41 44.88 23.78
C GLU A 224 5.27 43.67 24.25
N ALA A 225 6.57 43.55 23.92
CA ALA A 225 7.76 44.21 24.48
C ALA A 225 7.96 43.91 25.99
N THR A 226 9.11 43.60 26.60
CA THR A 226 10.55 43.46 26.26
C THR A 226 11.28 43.00 27.55
N GLY A 227 12.50 42.44 27.42
CA GLY A 227 13.58 42.51 28.44
C GLY A 227 13.89 41.19 29.16
N ALA A 228 15.13 40.84 29.54
CA ALA A 228 16.49 41.37 29.34
C ALA A 228 17.47 40.19 29.64
N ALA A 229 18.43 39.89 28.77
CA ALA A 229 19.87 40.15 28.89
C ALA A 229 20.58 39.64 30.18
N GLY A 230 21.61 38.82 29.98
CA GLY A 230 22.59 38.39 30.98
C GLY A 230 23.68 37.50 30.37
N GLU A 231 24.74 38.14 29.88
CA GLU A 231 26.01 37.58 29.37
C GLU A 231 26.80 36.81 30.46
N ASP A 232 27.61 35.80 30.10
CA ASP A 232 29.06 35.98 29.86
C ASP A 232 29.89 34.66 29.84
N ALA A 233 30.90 34.68 28.97
CA ALA A 233 32.21 34.03 28.91
C ALA A 233 32.44 32.49 28.97
N GLY A 234 33.06 31.96 27.91
CA GLY A 234 33.89 30.75 27.97
C GLY A 234 34.23 30.10 26.61
N ALA A 235 35.16 30.67 25.84
CA ALA A 235 35.71 30.09 24.60
C ALA A 235 36.70 28.91 24.85
N PRO A 236 37.41 28.37 23.84
CA PRO A 236 36.95 27.48 22.76
C PRO A 236 37.75 26.15 22.73
N ARG A 237 37.21 25.06 22.18
CA ARG A 237 38.04 23.95 21.68
C ARG A 237 37.51 23.33 20.39
N ASP A 238 38.24 23.68 19.35
CA ASP A 238 38.45 23.03 18.07
C ASP A 238 38.61 21.48 18.18
N ARG A 239 37.91 20.76 17.29
CA ARG A 239 38.42 19.57 16.57
C ARG A 239 37.36 19.02 15.60
N GLY A 240 37.73 19.05 14.31
CA GLY A 240 37.49 18.04 13.25
C GLY A 240 36.13 17.34 13.23
N GLY A 241 35.36 17.42 12.15
CA GLY A 241 35.80 17.17 10.79
C GLY A 241 34.86 16.12 10.18
N HIS A 242 34.63 16.27 8.88
CA HIS A 242 34.07 15.29 7.97
C HIS A 242 32.57 14.91 8.05
N ALA A 243 31.93 15.33 6.96
CA ALA A 243 31.23 14.47 6.00
C ALA A 243 29.71 14.57 6.02
N GLN A 244 29.27 15.51 5.20
CA GLN A 244 28.03 15.50 4.44
C GLN A 244 27.80 14.11 3.82
N PRO A 245 26.71 13.40 4.12
CA PRO A 245 26.34 12.23 3.34
C PRO A 245 25.79 12.68 1.97
N PRO A 246 26.22 12.02 0.87
CA PRO A 246 25.80 12.37 -0.47
C PRO A 246 24.33 12.05 -0.71
N GLN A 247 23.69 12.92 -1.50
CA GLN A 247 22.43 12.63 -2.15
C GLN A 247 22.59 11.38 -3.03
N ALA A 248 21.91 10.28 -2.67
CA ALA A 248 21.81 9.13 -3.53
C ALA A 248 20.64 9.34 -4.50
N THR A 249 20.99 9.82 -5.69
CA THR A 249 20.16 9.78 -6.90
C THR A 249 19.83 8.32 -7.22
N LEU A 250 18.60 7.89 -6.94
CA LEU A 250 18.10 6.57 -7.35
C LEU A 250 17.78 6.60 -8.85
N ALA A 251 18.80 6.37 -9.67
CA ALA A 251 18.63 5.99 -11.06
C ALA A 251 18.19 4.52 -11.12
N VAL A 252 16.89 4.29 -11.29
CA VAL A 252 16.36 2.96 -11.61
C VAL A 252 16.60 2.71 -13.10
N GLN A 253 17.71 2.04 -13.43
CA GLN A 253 17.88 1.43 -14.75
C GLN A 253 17.02 0.17 -14.81
N LEU A 254 15.90 0.29 -15.52
CA LEU A 254 15.17 -0.81 -16.13
C LEU A 254 16.07 -1.49 -17.18
N ASN A 255 16.46 -2.73 -16.93
CA ASN A 255 16.78 -3.70 -17.97
C ASN A 255 16.85 -5.10 -17.35
N LEU A 256 15.91 -5.96 -17.76
CA LEU A 256 16.10 -7.41 -17.94
C LEU A 256 14.76 -8.00 -18.40
N PHE A 257 14.65 -8.28 -19.69
CA PHE A 257 14.31 -9.60 -20.27
C PHE A 257 14.33 -9.45 -21.81
N GLN A 258 15.40 -9.98 -22.40
CA GLN A 258 15.34 -10.66 -23.70
C GLN A 258 14.88 -12.10 -23.44
#